data_AF-A0A9E3VE37-F1
#
_entry.id   AF-A0A9E3VE37-F1
#
_cell.length_a   1.000
_cell.length_b   1.000
_cell.length_c   1.000
_cell.angle_alpha   90.00
_cell.angle_beta   90.00
_cell.angle_gamma   90.00
#
_symmetry.space_group_name_H-M   'P 1'
#
loop_
_entity.id
_entity.type
_entity.pdbx_description
1 polymer ?
#
loop_
_entity_poly.entity_id
_entity_poly.type
_entity_poly.pdbx_seq_one_letter_code
_entity_poly.pdbx_strand_id
1 'polypeptide(L)'
;MSAAIAAPLGWFGVNSGGERFCSDCDGQSIVLAAASYAGNSTADARLLAQLRYMLNGRDPFGNGGYMAQHERMLTGPLALAKLTPRVWSQLTAAEVTKADLVMKATLVGSAYTTADASYAGGKTPTGIDGDTNLDRGWNPNYREGMVGAVLVSTLYLGGRGPTEAFLNAYDHAAFTAQLQSAGLTHLHAVFATSGGGAPGGATIAANIKNYRYTGLTLDQLFDIYLALASDTFSTTVACGLNGGAGVSVGSGQFSGLLAAGCAGLPNKGQLGQLKEFDSVDANGKRSATFYAFDGFKPHLTNHLVLLAYGALKPGASLTTALSHLGVGATDLFYKVTQGYRDYAKGHDYGVYKLPATPTDGYQYFRPLWEQVVAPAHGL
;
A
#
# COMPACT_ATOMS: atom_id res chain seq x y z
N MET A 1 -15.47 5.20 -13.48
CA MET A 1 -16.48 4.35 -12.81
C MET A 1 -16.83 3.10 -13.62
N SER A 2 -17.36 3.21 -14.84
CA SER A 2 -17.78 2.05 -15.65
C SER A 2 -16.70 0.97 -15.84
N ALA A 3 -15.44 1.39 -16.02
CA ALA A 3 -14.30 0.47 -16.10
C ALA A 3 -14.12 -0.37 -14.81
N ALA A 4 -14.24 0.25 -13.63
CA ALA A 4 -14.13 -0.46 -12.35
C ALA A 4 -15.31 -1.40 -12.10
N ILE A 5 -16.51 -1.06 -12.60
CA ILE A 5 -17.68 -1.94 -12.53
C ILE A 5 -17.49 -3.19 -13.41
N ALA A 6 -16.93 -3.01 -14.60
CA ALA A 6 -16.72 -4.09 -15.57
C ALA A 6 -15.46 -4.94 -15.31
N ALA A 7 -14.50 -4.42 -14.55
CA ALA A 7 -13.24 -5.11 -14.24
C ALA A 7 -13.48 -6.44 -13.51
N PRO A 8 -12.64 -7.47 -13.69
CA PRO A 8 -12.70 -8.70 -12.90
C PRO A 8 -12.62 -8.45 -11.38
N LEU A 9 -13.11 -9.41 -10.59
CA LEU A 9 -13.00 -9.35 -9.14
C LEU A 9 -11.59 -9.74 -8.71
N GLY A 10 -10.93 -8.86 -7.95
CA GLY A 10 -9.60 -9.12 -7.40
C GLY A 10 -9.60 -10.22 -6.35
N TRP A 11 -8.48 -10.95 -6.24
CA TRP A 11 -8.30 -12.03 -5.28
C TRP A 11 -6.83 -12.35 -5.01
N PHE A 12 -6.57 -12.89 -3.82
CA PHE A 12 -5.25 -13.35 -3.41
C PHE A 12 -5.12 -14.85 -3.60
N GLY A 13 -3.95 -15.32 -4.04
CA GLY A 13 -3.70 -16.73 -4.30
C GLY A 13 -2.23 -17.11 -4.17
N VAL A 14 -1.99 -18.42 -4.15
CA VAL A 14 -0.65 -19.02 -4.13
C VAL A 14 -0.49 -19.88 -5.37
N ASN A 15 0.60 -19.68 -6.12
CA ASN A 15 0.85 -20.48 -7.33
C ASN A 15 1.48 -21.83 -6.96
N SER A 16 1.69 -22.69 -7.96
CA SER A 16 2.29 -24.02 -7.74
C SER A 16 3.71 -24.00 -7.16
N GLY A 17 4.42 -22.88 -7.30
CA GLY A 17 5.74 -22.66 -6.72
C GLY A 17 5.71 -22.10 -5.29
N GLY A 18 4.52 -21.88 -4.71
CA GLY A 18 4.37 -21.28 -3.39
C GLY A 18 4.45 -19.74 -3.38
N GLU A 19 4.59 -19.11 -4.55
CA GLU A 19 4.62 -17.65 -4.66
C GLU A 19 3.22 -17.08 -4.45
N ARG A 20 3.16 -15.99 -3.69
CA ARG A 20 1.95 -15.27 -3.36
C ARG A 20 1.70 -14.21 -4.40
N PHE A 21 0.45 -14.07 -4.81
CA PHE A 21 0.07 -13.05 -5.77
C PHE A 21 -1.30 -12.47 -5.42
N CYS A 22 -1.59 -11.34 -6.06
CA CYS A 22 -2.90 -10.71 -6.08
C CYS A 22 -3.29 -10.55 -7.55
N SER A 23 -4.30 -11.28 -7.99
CA SER A 23 -4.83 -11.18 -9.35
C SER A 23 -5.89 -10.09 -9.39
N ASP A 24 -5.85 -9.26 -10.43
CA ASP A 24 -6.79 -8.16 -10.64
C ASP A 24 -6.86 -7.25 -9.40
N CYS A 25 -5.72 -6.89 -8.83
CA CYS A 25 -5.63 -6.02 -7.66
C CYS A 25 -5.06 -4.67 -8.03
N ASP A 26 -5.69 -4.05 -9.03
CA ASP A 26 -5.14 -2.90 -9.76
C ASP A 26 -5.76 -1.57 -9.32
N GLY A 27 -6.74 -1.61 -8.41
CA GLY A 27 -7.37 -0.41 -7.83
C GLY A 27 -8.85 -0.24 -8.13
N GLN A 28 -9.47 -1.15 -8.88
CA GLN A 28 -10.91 -1.10 -9.15
C GLN A 28 -11.73 -1.14 -7.85
N SER A 29 -11.30 -1.91 -6.85
CA SER A 29 -11.99 -2.04 -5.57
C SER A 29 -11.98 -0.73 -4.77
N ILE A 30 -10.85 -0.01 -4.74
CA ILE A 30 -10.76 1.27 -4.04
C ILE A 30 -11.52 2.38 -4.77
N VAL A 31 -11.55 2.37 -6.11
CA VAL A 31 -12.39 3.30 -6.89
C VAL A 31 -13.88 3.07 -6.60
N LEU A 32 -14.34 1.81 -6.55
CA LEU A 32 -15.71 1.47 -6.19
C LEU A 32 -16.05 1.95 -4.76
N ALA A 33 -15.14 1.70 -3.81
CA ALA A 33 -15.32 2.12 -2.42
C ALA A 33 -15.34 3.64 -2.25
N ALA A 34 -14.44 4.36 -2.93
CA ALA A 34 -14.40 5.82 -2.92
C ALA A 34 -15.69 6.44 -3.46
N ALA A 35 -16.18 5.93 -4.58
CA ALA A 35 -17.41 6.45 -5.19
C ALA A 35 -18.65 6.11 -4.36
N SER A 36 -18.70 4.90 -3.79
CA SER A 36 -19.76 4.55 -2.85
C SER A 36 -19.71 5.48 -1.62
N TYR A 37 -18.56 5.69 -1.02
CA TYR A 37 -18.44 6.64 0.09
C TYR A 37 -18.91 8.06 -0.29
N ALA A 38 -18.59 8.52 -1.50
CA ALA A 38 -19.05 9.81 -2.05
C ALA A 38 -20.54 9.87 -2.45
N GLY A 39 -21.32 8.80 -2.23
CA GLY A 39 -22.77 8.77 -2.47
C GLY A 39 -23.22 8.16 -3.79
N ASN A 40 -22.30 7.68 -4.64
CA ASN A 40 -22.65 7.01 -5.89
C ASN A 40 -23.11 5.56 -5.64
N SER A 41 -24.43 5.35 -5.64
CA SER A 41 -25.03 4.02 -5.40
C SER A 41 -24.82 3.01 -6.52
N THR A 42 -24.45 3.44 -7.74
CA THR A 42 -24.18 2.52 -8.86
C THR A 42 -22.96 1.64 -8.62
N ALA A 43 -22.07 2.03 -7.71
CA ALA A 43 -20.88 1.26 -7.33
C ALA A 43 -21.17 0.17 -6.28
N ASP A 44 -22.26 0.30 -5.52
CA ASP A 44 -22.51 -0.45 -4.28
C ASP A 44 -22.57 -1.96 -4.53
N ALA A 45 -23.32 -2.40 -5.54
CA ALA A 45 -23.48 -3.82 -5.86
C ALA A 45 -22.15 -4.48 -6.26
N ARG A 46 -21.33 -3.78 -7.05
CA ARG A 46 -20.02 -4.30 -7.46
C ARG A 46 -19.04 -4.32 -6.30
N LEU A 47 -19.03 -3.28 -5.46
CA LEU A 47 -18.22 -3.24 -4.25
C LEU A 47 -18.56 -4.42 -3.32
N LEU A 48 -19.84 -4.67 -3.07
CA LEU A 48 -20.29 -5.80 -2.26
C LEU A 48 -19.82 -7.14 -2.85
N ALA A 49 -19.96 -7.34 -4.17
CA ALA A 49 -19.47 -8.54 -4.82
C ALA A 49 -17.95 -8.73 -4.61
N GLN A 50 -17.17 -7.66 -4.75
CA GLN A 50 -15.72 -7.69 -4.52
C GLN A 50 -15.33 -8.02 -3.08
N LEU A 51 -15.99 -7.41 -2.09
CA LEU A 51 -15.71 -7.67 -0.68
C LEU A 51 -16.05 -9.12 -0.33
N ARG A 52 -17.25 -9.60 -0.69
CA ARG A 52 -17.68 -10.99 -0.44
C ARG A 52 -16.76 -12.02 -1.10
N TYR A 53 -16.28 -11.71 -2.31
CA TYR A 53 -15.40 -12.60 -3.05
C TYR A 53 -14.06 -12.81 -2.33
N MET A 54 -13.42 -11.73 -1.86
CA MET A 54 -12.14 -11.82 -1.13
C MET A 54 -12.31 -12.35 0.29
N LEU A 55 -13.43 -12.09 0.96
CA LEU A 55 -13.71 -12.62 2.31
C LEU A 55 -14.06 -14.13 2.31
N ASN A 56 -14.07 -14.80 1.15
CA ASN A 56 -14.43 -16.21 1.04
C ASN A 56 -13.30 -17.07 0.46
N GLY A 57 -12.29 -17.34 1.30
CA GLY A 57 -11.14 -18.21 0.95
C GLY A 57 -10.18 -17.60 -0.08
N ARG A 58 -10.29 -16.29 -0.33
CA ARG A 58 -9.45 -15.49 -1.23
C ARG A 58 -8.88 -14.28 -0.49
N ASP A 59 -8.73 -14.46 0.82
CA ASP A 59 -8.27 -13.47 1.77
C ASP A 59 -6.77 -13.17 1.60
N PRO A 60 -6.28 -12.02 2.08
CA PRO A 60 -4.88 -11.64 2.00
C PRO A 60 -3.96 -12.53 2.85
N PHE A 61 -2.67 -12.22 2.89
CA PHE A 61 -1.68 -13.04 3.59
C PHE A 61 -1.37 -12.51 5.00
N GLY A 62 -1.39 -11.19 5.20
CA GLY A 62 -1.19 -10.55 6.49
C GLY A 62 0.18 -10.81 7.09
N ASN A 63 1.21 -11.12 6.28
CA ASN A 63 2.52 -11.51 6.80
C ASN A 63 3.39 -10.32 7.25
N GLY A 64 3.00 -9.10 6.90
CA GLY A 64 3.77 -7.88 7.18
C GLY A 64 4.95 -7.67 6.23
N GLY A 65 4.98 -8.27 5.05
CA GLY A 65 6.05 -8.12 4.06
C GLY A 65 5.58 -7.52 2.74
N TYR A 66 6.22 -7.93 1.63
CA TYR A 66 5.96 -7.41 0.29
C TYR A 66 4.48 -7.36 -0.08
N MET A 67 3.69 -8.39 0.28
CA MET A 67 2.28 -8.46 -0.10
C MET A 67 1.42 -7.35 0.49
N ALA A 68 1.85 -6.69 1.58
CA ALA A 68 1.09 -5.65 2.27
C ALA A 68 0.65 -4.49 1.35
N GLN A 69 1.42 -4.19 0.29
CA GLN A 69 1.02 -3.19 -0.71
C GLN A 69 -0.25 -3.58 -1.48
N HIS A 70 -0.39 -4.87 -1.81
CA HIS A 70 -1.54 -5.40 -2.55
C HIS A 70 -2.75 -5.56 -1.62
N GLU A 71 -2.51 -5.87 -0.35
CA GLU A 71 -3.56 -5.99 0.68
C GLU A 71 -4.37 -4.70 0.85
N ARG A 72 -3.77 -3.54 0.52
CA ARG A 72 -4.47 -2.24 0.51
C ARG A 72 -5.67 -2.24 -0.45
N MET A 73 -5.66 -3.08 -1.49
CA MET A 73 -6.77 -3.25 -2.43
C MET A 73 -7.97 -4.01 -1.84
N LEU A 74 -7.87 -4.52 -0.60
CA LEU A 74 -9.01 -5.01 0.17
C LEU A 74 -9.24 -4.18 1.43
N THR A 75 -8.20 -3.91 2.21
CA THR A 75 -8.35 -3.23 3.51
C THR A 75 -8.76 -1.76 3.37
N GLY A 76 -8.29 -1.05 2.34
CA GLY A 76 -8.75 0.29 2.02
C GLY A 76 -10.25 0.32 1.70
N PRO A 77 -10.72 -0.51 0.75
CA PRO A 77 -12.14 -0.68 0.49
C PRO A 77 -12.98 -1.07 1.70
N LEU A 78 -12.50 -1.97 2.58
CA LEU A 78 -13.19 -2.32 3.82
C LEU A 78 -13.34 -1.10 4.75
N ALA A 79 -12.30 -0.29 4.88
CA ALA A 79 -12.33 0.94 5.67
C ALA A 79 -13.34 1.96 5.16
N LEU A 80 -13.41 2.20 3.85
CA LEU A 80 -14.39 3.12 3.27
C LEU A 80 -15.81 2.54 3.27
N ALA A 81 -15.97 1.23 3.01
CA ALA A 81 -17.26 0.56 3.05
C ALA A 81 -17.88 0.65 4.46
N LYS A 82 -17.08 0.52 5.52
CA LYS A 82 -17.55 0.67 6.92
C LYS A 82 -18.10 2.07 7.23
N LEU A 83 -17.61 3.11 6.56
CA LEU A 83 -18.15 4.47 6.63
C LEU A 83 -19.39 4.69 5.75
N THR A 84 -19.83 3.66 5.02
CA THR A 84 -20.93 3.76 4.06
C THR A 84 -22.08 2.84 4.50
N PRO A 85 -23.01 3.29 5.36
CA PRO A 85 -24.01 2.42 5.98
C PRO A 85 -24.81 1.57 4.99
N ARG A 86 -25.20 2.15 3.85
CA ARG A 86 -25.97 1.44 2.80
C ARG A 86 -25.23 0.29 2.11
N VAL A 87 -23.90 0.25 2.21
CA VAL A 87 -23.07 -0.89 1.78
C VAL A 87 -22.81 -1.79 2.98
N TRP A 88 -22.31 -1.24 4.07
CA TRP A 88 -21.89 -2.03 5.24
C TRP A 88 -23.04 -2.85 5.83
N SER A 89 -24.25 -2.30 5.90
CA SER A 89 -25.43 -2.99 6.45
C SER A 89 -25.92 -4.16 5.59
N GLN A 90 -25.39 -4.33 4.38
CA GLN A 90 -25.70 -5.47 3.52
C GLN A 90 -24.76 -6.67 3.76
N LEU A 91 -23.68 -6.48 4.52
CA LEU A 91 -22.83 -7.59 4.96
C LEU A 91 -23.50 -8.33 6.11
N THR A 92 -23.45 -9.66 6.07
CA THR A 92 -23.87 -10.51 7.17
C THR A 92 -22.93 -10.36 8.37
N ALA A 93 -23.39 -10.76 9.56
CA ALA A 93 -22.53 -10.76 10.76
C ALA A 93 -21.26 -11.60 10.58
N ALA A 94 -21.34 -12.72 9.84
CA ALA A 94 -20.20 -13.55 9.51
C ALA A 94 -19.21 -12.82 8.57
N GLU A 95 -19.72 -12.13 7.54
CA GLU A 95 -18.88 -11.34 6.63
C GLU A 95 -18.20 -10.16 7.36
N VAL A 96 -18.92 -9.47 8.26
CA VAL A 96 -18.34 -8.43 9.12
C VAL A 96 -17.25 -9.01 10.02
N THR A 97 -17.48 -10.17 10.63
CA THR A 97 -16.46 -10.86 11.46
C THR A 97 -15.21 -11.18 10.65
N LYS A 98 -15.36 -11.67 9.42
CA LYS A 98 -14.22 -11.91 8.52
C LYS A 98 -13.49 -10.63 8.16
N ALA A 99 -14.20 -9.55 7.87
CA ALA A 99 -13.59 -8.25 7.61
C ALA A 99 -12.78 -7.74 8.80
N ASP A 100 -13.32 -7.83 10.02
CA ASP A 100 -12.60 -7.47 11.26
C ASP A 100 -11.33 -8.31 11.44
N LEU A 101 -11.40 -9.62 11.18
CA LEU A 101 -10.25 -10.53 11.25
C LEU A 101 -9.19 -10.20 10.20
N VAL A 102 -9.58 -9.88 8.97
CA VAL A 102 -8.65 -9.43 7.91
C VAL A 102 -7.93 -8.15 8.33
N MET A 103 -8.67 -7.16 8.86
CA MET A 103 -8.08 -5.89 9.30
C MET A 103 -7.13 -6.09 10.47
N LYS A 104 -7.47 -6.96 11.42
CA LYS A 104 -6.61 -7.32 12.56
C LYS A 104 -5.38 -8.13 12.15
N ALA A 105 -5.51 -9.07 11.22
CA ALA A 105 -4.40 -9.92 10.80
C ALA A 105 -3.35 -9.11 10.02
N THR A 106 -3.78 -8.29 9.06
CA THR A 106 -2.88 -7.37 8.33
C THR A 106 -2.22 -6.34 9.26
N LEU A 107 -2.93 -5.90 10.30
CA LEU A 107 -2.37 -5.07 11.37
C LEU A 107 -1.29 -5.82 12.17
N VAL A 108 -1.54 -7.04 12.63
CA VAL A 108 -0.57 -7.79 13.46
C VAL A 108 0.72 -8.03 12.69
N GLY A 109 0.64 -8.55 11.46
CA GLY A 109 1.83 -8.80 10.65
C GLY A 109 2.63 -7.52 10.41
N SER A 110 1.95 -6.45 10.00
CA SER A 110 2.64 -5.19 9.70
C SER A 110 3.13 -4.46 10.94
N ALA A 111 2.40 -4.52 12.07
CA ALA A 111 2.87 -3.99 13.34
C ALA A 111 4.14 -4.73 13.78
N TYR A 112 4.18 -6.06 13.63
CA TYR A 112 5.36 -6.84 13.96
C TYR A 112 6.56 -6.45 13.11
N THR A 113 6.41 -6.30 11.79
CA THR A 113 7.53 -6.00 10.89
C THR A 113 7.96 -4.54 10.86
N THR A 114 7.23 -3.65 11.54
CA THR A 114 7.53 -2.20 11.58
C THR A 114 7.77 -1.64 12.98
N ALA A 115 7.36 -2.33 14.04
CA ALA A 115 7.52 -1.87 15.42
C ALA A 115 9.00 -1.72 15.83
N ASP A 116 9.30 -0.69 16.62
CA ASP A 116 10.65 -0.49 17.18
C ASP A 116 11.15 -1.68 17.99
N ALA A 117 10.25 -2.36 18.71
CA ALA A 117 10.60 -3.55 19.50
C ALA A 117 11.16 -4.69 18.63
N SER A 118 10.66 -4.84 17.40
CA SER A 118 11.16 -5.85 16.45
C SER A 118 12.55 -5.53 15.89
N TYR A 119 12.95 -4.26 15.94
CA TYR A 119 14.28 -3.80 15.49
C TYR A 119 15.25 -3.57 16.67
N ALA A 120 14.84 -3.91 17.90
CA ALA A 120 15.67 -3.72 19.08
C ALA A 120 17.00 -4.47 18.95
N GLY A 121 18.09 -3.79 19.30
CA GLY A 121 19.45 -4.32 19.16
C GLY A 121 19.97 -4.39 17.73
N GLY A 122 19.39 -3.65 16.79
CA GLY A 122 19.84 -3.59 15.39
C GLY A 122 19.42 -4.79 14.54
N LYS A 123 18.39 -5.52 14.97
CA LYS A 123 17.81 -6.65 14.23
C LYS A 123 16.94 -6.14 13.07
N THR A 124 16.84 -6.95 12.01
CA THR A 124 15.75 -6.87 11.03
C THR A 124 14.84 -8.09 11.26
N PRO A 125 13.54 -7.90 11.55
CA PRO A 125 12.63 -9.02 11.74
C PRO A 125 12.36 -9.74 10.42
N THR A 126 12.03 -11.02 10.50
CA THR A 126 11.35 -11.74 9.42
C THR A 126 9.88 -11.33 9.36
N GLY A 127 9.16 -11.77 8.33
CA GLY A 127 7.70 -11.80 8.31
C GLY A 127 7.21 -12.79 9.36
N ILE A 128 5.94 -12.71 9.75
CA ILE A 128 5.39 -13.64 10.76
C ILE A 128 5.38 -15.11 10.31
N ASP A 129 5.63 -15.34 9.02
CA ASP A 129 5.81 -16.64 8.36
C ASP A 129 7.29 -16.99 8.08
N GLY A 130 8.24 -16.15 8.50
CA GLY A 130 9.67 -16.35 8.25
C GLY A 130 10.21 -15.72 6.96
N ASP A 131 9.40 -14.98 6.18
CA ASP A 131 9.90 -14.26 5.01
C ASP A 131 11.03 -13.29 5.39
N THR A 132 12.13 -13.29 4.65
CA THR A 132 13.32 -12.45 4.92
C THR A 132 13.42 -11.25 3.97
N ASN A 133 12.60 -11.20 2.93
CA ASN A 133 12.64 -10.14 1.94
C ASN A 133 11.74 -8.96 2.35
N LEU A 134 12.06 -8.34 3.49
CA LEU A 134 11.40 -7.13 3.98
C LEU A 134 12.30 -6.34 4.94
N ASP A 135 12.06 -5.03 5.00
CA ASP A 135 12.57 -4.14 6.04
C ASP A 135 11.73 -2.86 6.06
N ARG A 136 11.46 -2.30 7.25
CA ARG A 136 10.66 -1.09 7.43
C ARG A 136 11.32 0.18 6.91
N GLY A 137 12.63 0.13 6.61
CA GLY A 137 13.42 1.22 6.04
C GLY A 137 13.61 1.10 4.52
N TRP A 138 13.15 0.02 3.89
CA TRP A 138 13.24 -0.16 2.44
C TRP A 138 12.31 0.78 1.67
N ASN A 139 12.38 0.66 0.34
CA ASN A 139 11.76 1.58 -0.58
C ASN A 139 10.22 1.57 -0.48
N PRO A 140 9.55 2.63 -0.98
CA PRO A 140 8.12 2.88 -0.75
C PRO A 140 7.19 1.70 -1.08
N ASN A 141 7.52 0.89 -2.07
CA ASN A 141 6.74 -0.28 -2.46
C ASN A 141 6.58 -1.33 -1.33
N TYR A 142 7.46 -1.32 -0.32
CA TYR A 142 7.31 -2.10 0.92
C TYR A 142 6.68 -1.26 2.03
N ARG A 143 7.28 -0.09 2.33
CA ARG A 143 6.90 0.77 3.48
C ARG A 143 5.44 1.20 3.45
N GLU A 144 4.94 1.63 2.30
CA GLU A 144 3.57 2.12 2.16
C GLU A 144 2.54 1.02 2.42
N GLY A 145 2.86 -0.23 2.06
CA GLY A 145 2.02 -1.38 2.37
C GLY A 145 1.98 -1.69 3.86
N MET A 146 3.14 -1.89 4.47
CA MET A 146 3.25 -2.30 5.88
C MET A 146 2.76 -1.20 6.83
N VAL A 147 3.32 0.00 6.74
CA VAL A 147 2.93 1.09 7.63
C VAL A 147 1.51 1.57 7.30
N GLY A 148 1.11 1.54 6.02
CA GLY A 148 -0.27 1.77 5.60
C GLY A 148 -1.28 0.79 6.21
N ALA A 149 -0.89 -0.45 6.46
CA ALA A 149 -1.71 -1.40 7.20
C ALA A 149 -1.97 -0.95 8.64
N VAL A 150 -0.95 -0.44 9.31
CA VAL A 150 -1.12 0.14 10.65
C VAL A 150 -2.06 1.34 10.62
N LEU A 151 -1.87 2.27 9.67
CA LEU A 151 -2.72 3.46 9.53
C LEU A 151 -4.19 3.10 9.29
N VAL A 152 -4.46 2.32 8.23
CA VAL A 152 -5.81 1.98 7.79
C VAL A 152 -6.53 1.09 8.81
N SER A 153 -5.84 0.09 9.38
CA SER A 153 -6.45 -0.77 10.40
C SER A 153 -6.71 -0.04 11.71
N THR A 154 -5.86 0.91 12.10
CA THR A 154 -6.12 1.73 13.28
C THR A 154 -7.41 2.53 13.12
N LEU A 155 -7.58 3.21 11.99
CA LEU A 155 -8.81 3.97 11.71
C LEU A 155 -10.04 3.06 11.64
N TYR A 156 -9.94 1.92 10.93
CA TYR A 156 -11.02 0.94 10.82
C TYR A 156 -11.50 0.41 12.19
N LEU A 157 -10.58 0.15 13.11
CA LEU A 157 -10.88 -0.40 14.44
C LEU A 157 -11.48 0.64 15.40
N GLY A 158 -11.54 1.92 15.00
CA GLY A 158 -12.08 3.01 15.83
C GLY A 158 -10.99 3.87 16.49
N GLY A 159 -9.79 3.90 15.92
CA GLY A 159 -8.67 4.70 16.38
C GLY A 159 -7.81 4.00 17.43
N ARG A 160 -6.94 4.78 18.07
CA ARG A 160 -5.90 4.28 18.99
C ARG A 160 -6.41 3.32 20.06
N GLY A 161 -7.43 3.71 20.82
CA GLY A 161 -7.86 2.96 22.01
C GLY A 161 -8.19 1.49 21.70
N PRO A 162 -9.13 1.21 20.77
CA PRO A 162 -9.42 -0.16 20.34
C PRO A 162 -8.21 -0.89 19.74
N THR A 163 -7.36 -0.20 18.99
CA THR A 163 -6.16 -0.79 18.38
C THR A 163 -5.12 -1.20 19.42
N GLU A 164 -4.78 -0.32 20.36
CA GLU A 164 -3.86 -0.63 21.47
C GLU A 164 -4.43 -1.73 22.36
N ALA A 165 -5.72 -1.70 22.67
CA ALA A 165 -6.35 -2.77 23.44
C ALA A 165 -6.19 -4.13 22.76
N PHE A 166 -6.42 -4.20 21.43
CA PHE A 166 -6.23 -5.42 20.66
C PHE A 166 -4.76 -5.87 20.64
N LEU A 167 -3.81 -4.99 20.30
CA LEU A 167 -2.40 -5.34 20.21
C LEU A 167 -1.80 -5.74 21.57
N ASN A 168 -2.21 -5.05 22.65
CA ASN A 168 -1.72 -5.32 24.00
C ASN A 168 -2.26 -6.62 24.61
N ALA A 169 -3.44 -7.06 24.18
CA ALA A 169 -4.09 -8.29 24.61
C ALA A 169 -3.96 -9.42 23.59
N TYR A 170 -3.09 -9.27 22.58
CA TYR A 170 -2.98 -10.22 21.49
C TYR A 170 -2.52 -11.60 21.97
N ASP A 171 -3.36 -12.61 21.74
CA ASP A 171 -3.06 -14.03 21.92
C ASP A 171 -2.97 -14.67 20.53
N HIS A 172 -1.76 -15.08 20.16
CA HIS A 172 -1.50 -15.65 18.84
C HIS A 172 -2.26 -16.95 18.59
N ALA A 173 -2.30 -17.87 19.56
CA ALA A 173 -2.94 -19.17 19.38
C ALA A 173 -4.47 -19.01 19.23
N ALA A 174 -5.07 -18.19 20.09
CA ALA A 174 -6.50 -17.88 20.01
C ALA A 174 -6.86 -17.17 18.69
N PHE A 175 -6.02 -16.23 18.25
CA PHE A 175 -6.24 -15.52 17.00
C PHE A 175 -6.12 -16.42 15.77
N THR A 176 -5.11 -17.29 15.71
CA THR A 176 -4.96 -18.27 14.63
C THR A 176 -6.16 -19.21 14.54
N ALA A 177 -6.71 -19.66 15.68
CA ALA A 177 -7.93 -20.46 15.71
C ALA A 177 -9.18 -19.70 15.21
N GLN A 178 -9.27 -18.38 15.47
CA GLN A 178 -10.34 -17.54 14.93
C GLN A 178 -10.26 -17.43 13.40
N LEU A 179 -9.06 -17.26 12.84
CA LEU A 179 -8.85 -17.23 11.38
C LEU A 179 -9.28 -18.54 10.72
N GLN A 180 -8.89 -19.68 11.31
CA GLN A 180 -9.28 -21.00 10.84
C GLN A 180 -10.81 -21.16 10.87
N SER A 181 -11.44 -20.84 12.00
CA SER A 181 -12.89 -20.99 12.20
C SER A 181 -13.71 -20.10 11.27
N ALA A 182 -13.16 -18.95 10.89
CA ALA A 182 -13.77 -18.04 9.93
C ALA A 182 -13.57 -18.47 8.46
N GLY A 183 -12.76 -19.49 8.19
CA GLY A 183 -12.42 -19.94 6.84
C GLY A 183 -11.59 -18.93 6.05
N LEU A 184 -10.72 -18.18 6.74
CA LEU A 184 -9.74 -17.28 6.13
C LEU A 184 -8.45 -18.07 5.86
N THR A 185 -8.40 -18.70 4.69
CA THR A 185 -7.43 -19.76 4.37
C THR A 185 -5.99 -19.26 4.33
N HIS A 186 -5.74 -18.13 3.66
CA HIS A 186 -4.38 -17.62 3.48
C HIS A 186 -3.86 -16.98 4.76
N LEU A 187 -4.69 -16.19 5.44
CA LEU A 187 -4.35 -15.63 6.75
C LEU A 187 -4.07 -16.74 7.75
N HIS A 188 -4.92 -17.76 7.84
CA HIS A 188 -4.67 -18.90 8.73
C HIS A 188 -3.34 -19.60 8.40
N ALA A 189 -3.06 -19.86 7.12
CA ALA A 189 -1.81 -20.51 6.72
C ALA A 189 -0.56 -19.73 7.16
N VAL A 190 -0.57 -18.41 6.99
CA VAL A 190 0.52 -17.54 7.44
C VAL A 190 0.65 -17.56 8.97
N PHE A 191 -0.45 -17.38 9.70
CA PHE A 191 -0.44 -17.32 11.16
C PHE A 191 -0.22 -18.69 11.84
N ALA A 192 -0.39 -19.80 11.11
CA ALA A 192 -0.09 -21.14 11.60
C ALA A 192 1.35 -21.59 11.27
N THR A 193 2.12 -20.77 10.54
CA THR A 193 3.49 -21.13 10.14
C THR A 193 4.39 -21.26 11.37
N SER A 194 5.17 -22.34 11.41
CA SER A 194 6.18 -22.58 12.46
C SER A 194 7.46 -23.14 11.82
N GLY A 195 8.61 -22.80 12.42
CA GLY A 195 9.91 -23.11 11.83
C GLY A 195 10.30 -22.13 10.71
N GLY A 196 11.37 -22.44 9.96
CA GLY A 196 11.77 -21.64 8.79
C GLY A 196 12.15 -20.18 9.05
N GLY A 197 12.38 -19.78 10.31
CA GLY A 197 12.61 -18.39 10.71
C GLY A 197 11.35 -17.62 11.11
N ALA A 198 10.17 -18.25 11.09
CA ALA A 198 8.95 -17.67 11.62
C ALA A 198 9.08 -17.41 13.12
N PRO A 199 8.76 -16.20 13.61
CA PRO A 199 8.80 -15.88 15.03
C PRO A 199 7.71 -16.65 15.79
N GLY A 200 8.01 -17.07 17.03
CA GLY A 200 6.99 -17.65 17.90
C GLY A 200 5.93 -16.63 18.29
N GLY A 201 4.70 -17.10 18.53
CA GLY A 201 3.55 -16.24 18.90
C GLY A 201 3.81 -15.32 20.10
N ALA A 202 4.59 -15.77 21.10
CA ALA A 202 4.99 -14.95 22.23
C ALA A 202 5.89 -13.76 21.82
N THR A 203 6.79 -13.97 20.86
CA THR A 203 7.64 -12.90 20.29
C THR A 203 6.80 -11.90 19.51
N ILE A 204 5.87 -12.38 18.69
CA ILE A 204 4.93 -11.51 17.96
C ILE A 204 4.16 -10.63 18.95
N ALA A 205 3.51 -11.25 19.95
CA ALA A 205 2.72 -10.55 20.95
C ALA A 205 3.53 -9.52 21.75
N ALA A 206 4.76 -9.88 22.16
CA ALA A 206 5.64 -8.97 22.90
C ALA A 206 6.05 -7.74 22.07
N ASN A 207 6.32 -7.92 20.78
CA ASN A 207 6.86 -6.85 19.94
C ASN A 207 5.79 -5.89 19.38
N ILE A 208 4.54 -6.35 19.23
CA ILE A 208 3.44 -5.48 18.76
C ILE A 208 2.78 -4.71 19.90
N LYS A 209 2.99 -5.14 21.15
CA LYS A 209 2.50 -4.44 22.34
C LYS A 209 3.11 -3.04 22.45
N ASN A 210 2.30 -2.06 22.87
CA ASN A 210 2.72 -0.66 22.98
C ASN A 210 3.39 -0.15 21.69
N TYR A 211 2.80 -0.47 20.54
CA TYR A 211 3.35 -0.22 19.22
C TYR A 211 3.96 1.18 19.08
N ARG A 212 5.18 1.21 18.55
CA ARG A 212 5.89 2.42 18.14
C ARG A 212 6.54 2.23 16.79
N TYR A 213 6.46 3.25 15.95
CA TYR A 213 7.14 3.33 14.68
C TYR A 213 8.14 4.49 14.72
N THR A 214 9.44 4.18 14.81
CA THR A 214 10.50 5.19 14.88
C THR A 214 10.26 6.21 16.00
N GLY A 215 9.81 5.72 17.16
CA GLY A 215 9.45 6.52 18.33
C GLY A 215 7.99 7.01 18.37
N LEU A 216 7.31 7.07 17.23
CA LEU A 216 5.92 7.57 17.12
C LEU A 216 4.91 6.54 17.61
N THR A 217 3.97 6.97 18.46
CA THR A 217 2.87 6.11 18.95
C THR A 217 1.66 6.15 18.02
N LEU A 218 0.64 5.33 18.30
CA LEU A 218 -0.64 5.37 17.59
C LEU A 218 -1.45 6.66 17.80
N ASP A 219 -1.16 7.48 18.82
CA ASP A 219 -1.71 8.85 18.93
C ASP A 219 -1.21 9.77 17.82
N GLN A 220 -0.01 9.47 17.33
CA GLN A 220 0.72 10.24 16.33
C GLN A 220 0.49 9.67 14.94
N LEU A 221 -0.71 9.11 14.69
CA LEU A 221 -1.04 8.43 13.44
C LEU A 221 -0.83 9.33 12.21
N PHE A 222 -1.18 10.61 12.33
CA PHE A 222 -0.93 11.59 11.29
C PHE A 222 0.56 11.85 11.07
N ASP A 223 1.38 11.87 12.12
CA ASP A 223 2.82 12.04 12.01
C ASP A 223 3.49 10.81 11.38
N ILE A 224 2.98 9.60 11.67
CA ILE A 224 3.40 8.36 10.98
C ILE A 224 3.09 8.47 9.48
N TYR A 225 1.90 8.97 9.12
CA TYR A 225 1.55 9.22 7.72
C TYR A 225 2.49 10.25 7.07
N LEU A 226 2.81 11.35 7.75
CA LEU A 226 3.75 12.36 7.24
C LEU A 226 5.14 11.78 7.02
N ALA A 227 5.61 10.88 7.90
CA ALA A 227 6.88 10.19 7.74
C ALA A 227 6.90 9.24 6.52
N LEU A 228 5.75 8.64 6.16
CA LEU A 228 5.62 7.91 4.90
C LEU A 228 5.63 8.84 3.70
N ALA A 229 4.77 9.86 3.70
CA ALA A 229 4.69 10.83 2.61
C ALA A 229 6.05 11.47 2.31
N SER A 230 6.78 11.84 3.37
CA SER A 230 8.11 12.43 3.24
C SER A 230 9.15 11.47 2.68
N ASP A 231 9.04 10.16 2.89
CA ASP A 231 9.95 9.19 2.28
C ASP A 231 9.57 8.89 0.83
N THR A 232 8.27 8.71 0.58
CA THR A 232 7.73 8.34 -0.72
C THR A 232 7.93 9.46 -1.75
N PHE A 233 7.76 10.72 -1.36
CA PHE A 233 7.92 11.89 -2.22
C PHE A 233 9.18 12.70 -1.85
N SER A 234 10.33 12.01 -1.72
CA SER A 234 11.56 12.56 -1.16
C SER A 234 12.59 13.06 -2.18
N THR A 235 12.40 12.81 -3.48
CA THR A 235 13.42 13.15 -4.49
C THR A 235 13.05 14.40 -5.29
N THR A 236 14.05 14.97 -5.96
CA THR A 236 13.87 16.13 -6.83
C THR A 236 13.43 15.68 -8.22
N VAL A 237 12.42 16.34 -8.79
CA VAL A 237 11.96 16.07 -10.15
C VAL A 237 13.08 16.27 -11.16
N ALA A 238 13.42 15.20 -11.86
CA ALA A 238 14.44 15.15 -12.90
C ALA A 238 13.96 14.27 -14.05
N CYS A 239 14.56 14.46 -15.23
CA CYS A 239 14.25 13.65 -16.40
C CYS A 239 14.72 12.20 -16.28
N GLY A 240 15.54 11.88 -15.28
CA GLY A 240 16.10 10.57 -15.06
C GLY A 240 17.28 10.63 -14.10
N LEU A 241 17.90 9.47 -13.88
CA LEU A 241 19.14 9.35 -13.14
C LEU A 241 20.24 10.24 -13.77
N ASN A 242 21.21 10.66 -12.97
CA ASN A 242 22.36 11.47 -13.40
C ASN A 242 21.93 12.75 -14.14
N GLY A 243 20.96 13.48 -13.59
CA GLY A 243 20.46 14.73 -14.18
C GLY A 243 19.68 14.55 -15.48
N GLY A 244 19.22 13.32 -15.78
CA GLY A 244 18.52 12.98 -17.01
C GLY A 244 19.38 12.30 -18.08
N ALA A 245 20.67 12.09 -17.83
CA ALA A 245 21.53 11.30 -18.73
C ALA A 245 21.20 9.80 -18.69
N GLY A 246 20.55 9.33 -17.62
CA GLY A 246 20.32 7.90 -17.38
C GLY A 246 21.60 7.17 -16.98
N VAL A 247 21.53 5.84 -16.99
CA VAL A 247 22.63 4.92 -16.71
C VAL A 247 22.91 4.11 -17.97
N SER A 248 24.19 4.01 -18.37
CA SER A 248 24.57 3.19 -19.52
C SER A 248 24.38 1.71 -19.21
N VAL A 249 23.74 0.99 -20.13
CA VAL A 249 23.50 -0.47 -20.05
C VAL A 249 24.28 -1.23 -21.13
N GLY A 250 25.29 -0.59 -21.73
CA GLY A 250 26.09 -1.15 -22.83
C GLY A 250 25.61 -0.70 -24.22
N SER A 251 26.45 -0.89 -25.25
CA SER A 251 26.14 -0.63 -26.67
C SER A 251 25.57 0.77 -26.98
N GLY A 252 25.94 1.79 -26.21
CA GLY A 252 25.44 3.16 -26.36
C GLY A 252 24.00 3.37 -25.89
N GLN A 253 23.39 2.38 -25.24
CA GLN A 253 22.04 2.47 -24.67
C GLN A 253 22.09 2.99 -23.23
N PHE A 254 21.06 3.77 -22.87
CA PHE A 254 20.89 4.37 -21.55
C PHE A 254 19.49 4.08 -21.05
N SER A 255 19.35 3.84 -19.74
CA SER A 255 18.08 3.56 -19.05
C SER A 255 17.94 4.39 -17.77
N GLY A 256 16.78 4.36 -17.13
CA GLY A 256 16.48 5.17 -15.94
C GLY A 256 16.27 6.64 -16.31
N LEU A 257 15.63 6.89 -17.45
CA LEU A 257 15.37 8.21 -17.99
C LEU A 257 14.09 8.26 -18.81
N LEU A 258 13.55 9.46 -18.92
CA LEU A 258 12.41 9.80 -19.75
C LEU A 258 12.75 9.57 -21.23
N ALA A 259 11.87 8.89 -21.95
CA ALA A 259 12.08 8.57 -23.36
C ALA A 259 11.93 9.79 -24.27
N ALA A 260 11.08 10.75 -23.91
CA ALA A 260 10.85 12.00 -24.64
C ALA A 260 10.26 13.07 -23.71
N GLY A 261 10.31 14.36 -24.10
CA GLY A 261 9.60 15.43 -23.39
C GLY A 261 10.33 16.01 -22.17
N CYS A 262 11.63 15.78 -21.99
CA CYS A 262 12.39 16.30 -20.83
C CYS A 262 12.34 17.84 -20.71
N ALA A 263 12.29 18.55 -21.84
CA ALA A 263 12.15 20.02 -21.85
C ALA A 263 10.79 20.51 -21.32
N GLY A 264 9.75 19.69 -21.44
CA GLY A 264 8.39 20.00 -21.00
C GLY A 264 8.00 19.33 -19.69
N LEU A 265 8.95 18.71 -18.97
CA LEU A 265 8.69 18.04 -17.70
C LEU A 265 8.21 19.05 -16.65
N PRO A 266 6.97 18.96 -16.15
CA PRO A 266 6.46 19.86 -15.13
C PRO A 266 7.26 19.74 -13.83
N ASN A 267 7.34 20.83 -13.06
CA ASN A 267 7.96 20.86 -11.74
C ASN A 267 9.44 20.40 -11.71
N LYS A 268 10.15 20.36 -12.84
CA LYS A 268 11.57 20.00 -12.89
C LYS A 268 12.38 20.85 -11.91
N GLY A 269 13.15 20.19 -11.04
CA GLY A 269 13.91 20.83 -9.96
C GLY A 269 13.16 21.00 -8.64
N GLN A 270 11.85 20.73 -8.58
CA GLN A 270 11.08 20.77 -7.33
C GLN A 270 11.22 19.46 -6.55
N LEU A 271 11.11 19.54 -5.22
CA LEU A 271 11.00 18.38 -4.35
C LEU A 271 9.59 17.77 -4.44
N GLY A 272 9.51 16.44 -4.38
CA GLY A 272 8.24 15.71 -4.39
C GLY A 272 8.16 14.61 -5.44
N GLN A 273 9.22 14.37 -6.21
CA GLN A 273 9.29 13.18 -7.06
C GLN A 273 9.21 11.91 -6.19
N LEU A 274 8.55 10.89 -6.72
CA LEU A 274 8.55 9.56 -6.12
C LEU A 274 9.98 9.03 -6.00
N LYS A 275 10.38 8.63 -4.80
CA LYS A 275 11.72 8.14 -4.45
C LYS A 275 12.23 7.07 -5.41
N GLU A 276 11.34 6.24 -5.93
CA GLU A 276 11.64 5.14 -6.84
C GLU A 276 12.17 5.56 -8.22
N PHE A 277 12.09 6.84 -8.57
CA PHE A 277 12.77 7.39 -9.77
C PHE A 277 14.24 7.79 -9.51
N ASP A 278 14.69 7.81 -8.26
CA ASP A 278 16.10 7.92 -7.87
C ASP A 278 16.34 7.19 -6.55
N SER A 279 16.23 5.86 -6.61
CA SER A 279 16.43 4.98 -5.46
C SER A 279 17.68 4.11 -5.64
N VAL A 280 17.99 3.35 -4.59
CA VAL A 280 19.01 2.31 -4.58
C VAL A 280 18.34 1.04 -4.08
N ASP A 281 18.68 -0.10 -4.68
CA ASP A 281 18.38 -1.43 -4.15
C ASP A 281 19.66 -2.24 -3.96
N ALA A 282 19.54 -3.51 -3.56
CA ALA A 282 20.68 -4.38 -3.28
C ALA A 282 21.67 -4.52 -4.45
N ASN A 283 21.25 -4.19 -5.68
CA ASN A 283 22.04 -4.30 -6.90
C ASN A 283 22.33 -2.94 -7.56
N GLY A 284 22.23 -1.85 -6.79
CA GLY A 284 22.65 -0.52 -7.21
C GLY A 284 21.49 0.44 -7.49
N LYS A 285 21.74 1.41 -8.37
CA LYS A 285 20.76 2.45 -8.67
C LYS A 285 19.50 1.87 -9.30
N ARG A 286 18.36 2.50 -9.00
CA ARG A 286 17.06 2.14 -9.54
C ARG A 286 16.26 3.39 -9.90
N SER A 287 15.65 3.33 -11.07
CA SER A 287 14.66 4.28 -11.52
C SER A 287 13.63 3.59 -12.39
N ALA A 288 12.43 3.35 -11.86
CA ALA A 288 11.42 2.57 -12.55
C ALA A 288 9.99 3.03 -12.25
N THR A 289 9.18 3.13 -13.29
CA THR A 289 7.78 3.54 -13.21
C THR A 289 6.93 2.56 -12.42
N PHE A 290 7.11 1.25 -12.61
CA PHE A 290 6.31 0.25 -11.89
C PHE A 290 6.60 0.27 -10.38
N TYR A 291 7.86 0.42 -9.96
CA TYR A 291 8.19 0.59 -8.54
C TYR A 291 7.65 1.92 -7.97
N ALA A 292 7.75 3.01 -8.74
CA ALA A 292 7.16 4.29 -8.35
C ALA A 292 5.64 4.18 -8.17
N PHE A 293 4.96 3.47 -9.06
CA PHE A 293 3.54 3.22 -8.98
C PHE A 293 3.16 2.30 -7.83
N ASP A 294 3.97 1.28 -7.55
CA ASP A 294 3.81 0.37 -6.42
C ASP A 294 3.93 1.08 -5.06
N GLY A 295 4.66 2.19 -4.98
CA GLY A 295 4.62 3.11 -3.83
C GLY A 295 3.42 4.07 -3.86
N PHE A 296 3.10 4.62 -5.03
CA PHE A 296 2.01 5.59 -5.19
C PHE A 296 0.62 5.00 -4.90
N LYS A 297 0.32 3.79 -5.39
CA LYS A 297 -1.00 3.15 -5.25
C LYS A 297 -1.40 2.86 -3.79
N PRO A 298 -0.56 2.23 -2.91
CA PRO A 298 -0.90 2.10 -1.50
C PRO A 298 -0.90 3.47 -0.82
N HIS A 299 0.00 4.40 -1.17
CA HIS A 299 -0.01 5.76 -0.59
C HIS A 299 -1.36 6.45 -0.82
N LEU A 300 -1.85 6.48 -2.06
CA LEU A 300 -3.11 7.13 -2.39
C LEU A 300 -4.29 6.46 -1.68
N THR A 301 -4.24 5.13 -1.55
CA THR A 301 -5.24 4.36 -0.78
C THR A 301 -5.21 4.74 0.70
N ASN A 302 -4.03 4.80 1.31
CA ASN A 302 -3.83 5.23 2.70
C ASN A 302 -4.36 6.65 2.88
N HIS A 303 -3.93 7.60 2.04
CA HIS A 303 -4.34 8.99 2.09
C HIS A 303 -5.87 9.15 2.00
N LEU A 304 -6.52 8.45 1.06
CA LEU A 304 -7.97 8.50 0.91
C LEU A 304 -8.71 8.00 2.16
N VAL A 305 -8.21 6.94 2.81
CA VAL A 305 -8.78 6.45 4.07
C VAL A 305 -8.57 7.49 5.18
N LEU A 306 -7.37 8.07 5.33
CA LEU A 306 -7.15 9.13 6.31
C LEU A 306 -8.08 10.33 6.07
N LEU A 307 -8.27 10.73 4.82
CA LEU A 307 -9.19 11.80 4.44
C LEU A 307 -10.63 11.47 4.83
N ALA A 308 -11.12 10.29 4.48
CA ALA A 308 -12.50 9.86 4.78
C ALA A 308 -12.79 9.75 6.28
N TYR A 309 -11.80 9.34 7.08
CA TYR A 309 -11.92 9.26 8.54
C TYR A 309 -11.64 10.60 9.24
N GLY A 310 -11.32 11.68 8.51
CA GLY A 310 -10.99 12.98 9.10
C GLY A 310 -9.68 12.99 9.90
N ALA A 311 -8.75 12.09 9.58
CA ALA A 311 -7.50 11.88 10.31
C ALA A 311 -6.34 12.77 9.82
N LEU A 312 -6.52 13.49 8.70
CA LEU A 312 -5.57 14.48 8.21
C LEU A 312 -5.74 15.77 9.03
N LYS A 313 -4.67 16.22 9.71
CA LYS A 313 -4.71 17.45 10.52
C LYS A 313 -4.34 18.65 9.65
N PRO A 314 -5.23 19.65 9.47
CA PRO A 314 -4.90 20.87 8.74
C PRO A 314 -3.71 21.60 9.37
N GLY A 315 -2.85 22.17 8.54
CA GLY A 315 -1.67 22.94 8.97
C GLY A 315 -0.50 22.80 8.00
N ALA A 316 0.60 23.48 8.33
CA ALA A 316 1.77 23.58 7.46
C ALA A 316 2.31 22.20 7.03
N SER A 317 2.38 21.23 7.95
CA SER A 317 2.88 19.89 7.63
C SER A 317 2.01 19.16 6.60
N LEU A 318 0.68 19.29 6.68
CA LEU A 318 -0.22 18.74 5.67
C LEU A 318 -0.04 19.46 4.33
N THR A 319 0.04 20.80 4.35
CA THR A 319 0.28 21.59 3.13
C THR A 319 1.58 21.20 2.43
N THR A 320 2.67 20.99 3.17
CA THR A 320 3.94 20.51 2.62
C THR A 320 3.80 19.12 2.03
N ALA A 321 3.18 18.17 2.75
CA ALA A 321 2.96 16.82 2.24
C ALA A 321 2.10 16.81 0.97
N LEU A 322 1.03 17.61 0.92
CA LEU A 322 0.16 17.75 -0.25
C LEU A 322 0.89 18.39 -1.45
N SER A 323 1.76 19.37 -1.20
CA SER A 323 2.58 19.97 -2.26
C SER A 323 3.51 18.93 -2.90
N HIS A 324 4.21 18.13 -2.09
CA HIS A 324 5.07 17.05 -2.60
C HIS A 324 4.28 15.95 -3.31
N LEU A 325 3.15 15.53 -2.74
CA LEU A 325 2.25 14.55 -3.36
C LEU A 325 1.74 15.05 -4.72
N GLY A 326 1.37 16.33 -4.82
CA GLY A 326 0.95 16.96 -6.07
C GLY A 326 2.07 16.97 -7.11
N VAL A 327 3.27 17.38 -6.73
CA VAL A 327 4.47 17.32 -7.60
C VAL A 327 4.72 15.90 -8.08
N GLY A 328 4.70 14.91 -7.18
CA GLY A 328 4.97 13.51 -7.48
C GLY A 328 3.92 12.87 -8.39
N ALA A 329 2.64 13.14 -8.17
CA ALA A 329 1.56 12.66 -9.02
C ALA A 329 1.67 13.25 -10.44
N THR A 330 1.91 14.56 -10.57
CA THR A 330 2.13 15.21 -11.87
C THR A 330 3.34 14.64 -12.58
N ASP A 331 4.48 14.47 -11.89
CA ASP A 331 5.70 13.90 -12.46
C ASP A 331 5.49 12.46 -12.94
N LEU A 332 4.88 11.60 -12.10
CA LEU A 332 4.55 10.23 -12.44
C LEU A 332 3.70 10.13 -13.71
N PHE A 333 2.56 10.85 -13.74
CA PHE A 333 1.63 10.79 -14.87
C PHE A 333 2.22 11.40 -16.13
N TYR A 334 3.04 12.44 -16.02
CA TYR A 334 3.77 12.97 -17.16
C TYR A 334 4.75 11.93 -17.73
N LYS A 335 5.58 11.32 -16.88
CA LYS A 335 6.57 10.31 -17.28
C LYS A 335 5.96 9.13 -17.99
N VAL A 336 4.89 8.56 -17.44
CA VAL A 336 4.23 7.43 -18.10
C VAL A 336 3.48 7.83 -19.36
N THR A 337 3.04 9.09 -19.49
CA THR A 337 2.42 9.58 -20.72
C THR A 337 3.46 9.80 -21.82
N GLN A 338 4.64 10.33 -21.49
CA GLN A 338 5.72 10.54 -22.47
C GLN A 338 6.48 9.26 -22.81
N GLY A 339 6.52 8.32 -21.87
CA GLY A 339 7.32 7.12 -21.89
C GLY A 339 8.55 7.28 -21.01
N TYR A 340 8.84 6.28 -20.19
CA TYR A 340 10.00 6.22 -19.31
C TYR A 340 10.71 4.89 -19.50
N ARG A 341 12.04 4.92 -19.71
CA ARG A 341 12.84 3.71 -19.84
C ARG A 341 13.31 3.27 -18.46
N ASP A 342 12.74 2.18 -17.98
CA ASP A 342 12.96 1.70 -16.62
C ASP A 342 14.35 1.07 -16.45
N TYR A 343 14.96 1.28 -15.29
CA TYR A 343 16.26 0.73 -14.91
C TYR A 343 16.21 0.20 -13.47
N ALA A 344 16.58 -1.06 -13.30
CA ALA A 344 16.77 -1.66 -11.98
C ALA A 344 17.79 -2.79 -12.05
N LYS A 345 18.49 -3.07 -10.95
CA LYS A 345 19.41 -4.22 -10.83
C LYS A 345 20.44 -4.35 -11.97
N GLY A 346 20.88 -3.23 -12.55
CA GLY A 346 21.81 -3.25 -13.69
C GLY A 346 21.20 -3.49 -15.07
N HIS A 347 19.87 -3.61 -15.18
CA HIS A 347 19.16 -3.98 -16.41
C HIS A 347 18.23 -2.87 -16.92
N ASP A 348 18.11 -2.79 -18.25
CA ASP A 348 17.04 -2.07 -18.95
C ASP A 348 15.77 -2.93 -18.93
N TYR A 349 14.65 -2.36 -18.45
CA TYR A 349 13.34 -3.01 -18.44
C TYR A 349 12.43 -2.54 -19.58
N GLY A 350 12.97 -1.76 -20.51
CA GLY A 350 12.26 -1.21 -21.65
C GLY A 350 11.54 0.10 -21.33
N VAL A 351 10.85 0.62 -22.34
CA VAL A 351 10.06 1.85 -22.19
C VAL A 351 8.65 1.49 -21.76
N TYR A 352 8.28 1.92 -20.56
CA TYR A 352 6.89 1.93 -20.12
C TYR A 352 6.21 3.23 -20.57
N LYS A 353 5.09 3.11 -21.29
CA LYS A 353 4.31 4.25 -21.79
C LYS A 353 2.82 3.93 -21.85
N LEU A 354 1.98 4.85 -21.41
CA LEU A 354 0.53 4.74 -21.56
C LEU A 354 0.06 5.09 -23.00
N PRO A 355 -0.99 4.42 -23.51
CA PRO A 355 -1.71 3.31 -22.88
C PRO A 355 -0.89 2.02 -22.91
N ALA A 356 -0.60 1.46 -21.74
CA ALA A 356 -0.11 0.09 -21.59
C ALA A 356 -1.32 -0.84 -21.46
N THR A 357 -1.09 -2.16 -21.47
CA THR A 357 -2.18 -3.13 -21.25
C THR A 357 -2.96 -2.80 -19.98
N PRO A 358 -4.29 -2.96 -19.96
CA PRO A 358 -5.19 -2.42 -18.93
C PRO A 358 -5.09 -3.10 -17.54
N THR A 359 -3.95 -3.68 -17.18
CA THR A 359 -3.74 -4.52 -15.98
C THR A 359 -2.65 -3.98 -15.07
N ASP A 360 -2.37 -2.67 -15.12
CA ASP A 360 -1.32 -2.04 -14.30
C ASP A 360 -1.86 -1.07 -13.25
N GLY A 361 -3.15 -0.72 -13.31
CA GLY A 361 -3.85 0.09 -12.31
C GLY A 361 -3.85 1.59 -12.54
N TYR A 362 -3.07 2.10 -13.50
CA TYR A 362 -3.04 3.54 -13.79
C TYR A 362 -4.41 4.09 -14.19
N GLN A 363 -5.20 3.29 -14.91
CA GLN A 363 -6.58 3.63 -15.29
C GLN A 363 -7.52 3.85 -14.11
N TYR A 364 -7.19 3.36 -12.92
CA TYR A 364 -7.96 3.54 -11.70
C TYR A 364 -7.38 4.64 -10.81
N PHE A 365 -6.07 4.61 -10.56
CA PHE A 365 -5.42 5.53 -9.63
C PHE A 365 -5.23 6.94 -10.18
N ARG A 366 -5.04 7.11 -11.49
CA ARG A 366 -4.95 8.46 -12.08
C ARG A 366 -6.28 9.21 -11.95
N PRO A 367 -7.44 8.68 -12.36
CA PRO A 367 -8.72 9.35 -12.09
C PRO A 367 -9.01 9.51 -10.60
N LEU A 368 -8.63 8.55 -9.75
CA LEU A 368 -8.81 8.69 -8.30
C LEU A 368 -8.02 9.89 -7.74
N TRP A 369 -6.81 10.13 -8.23
CA TRP A 369 -6.06 11.34 -7.90
C TRP A 369 -6.74 12.59 -8.50
N GLU A 370 -6.86 12.65 -9.82
CA GLU A 370 -7.25 13.87 -10.56
C GLU A 370 -8.70 14.31 -10.26
N GLN A 371 -9.60 13.38 -9.92
CA GLN A 371 -11.04 13.67 -9.78
C GLN A 371 -11.54 13.59 -8.34
N VAL A 372 -10.77 13.00 -7.41
CA VAL A 372 -11.21 12.82 -6.01
C VAL A 372 -10.23 13.44 -5.05
N VAL A 373 -8.98 12.95 -5.00
CA VAL A 373 -8.05 13.36 -3.94
C VAL A 373 -7.51 14.77 -4.16
N ALA A 374 -7.03 15.12 -5.36
CA ALA A 374 -6.50 16.45 -5.62
C ALA A 374 -7.58 17.55 -5.45
N PRO A 375 -8.80 17.39 -6.03
CA PRO A 375 -9.87 18.36 -5.83
C PRO A 375 -10.33 18.50 -4.37
N ALA A 376 -10.32 17.43 -3.58
CA ALA A 376 -10.65 17.48 -2.15
C ALA A 376 -9.72 18.39 -1.34
N HIS A 377 -8.52 18.66 -1.87
CA HIS A 377 -7.52 19.57 -1.28
C HIS A 377 -7.36 20.89 -2.05
N GLY A 378 -8.15 21.11 -3.11
CA GLY A 378 -8.04 22.30 -3.96
C GLY A 378 -6.76 22.38 -4.79
N LEU A 379 -6.19 21.22 -5.17
CA LEU A 379 -4.99 21.09 -6.00
C LEU A 379 -5.30 21.02 -7.50
#